data_AF-A0A484Z9W8-F1
#
_entry.id   AF-A0A484Z9W8-F1
#
_cell.length_a   1.000
_cell.length_b   1.000
_cell.length_c   1.000
_cell.angle_alpha   90.00
_cell.angle_beta   90.00
_cell.angle_gamma   90.00
#
_symmetry.space_group_name_H-M   'P 1'
#
loop_
_entity.id
_entity.type
_entity.pdbx_description
1 polymer ?
#
loop_
_entity_poly.entity_id
_entity_poly.type
_entity_poly.pdbx_seq_one_letter_code
_entity_poly.pdbx_strand_id
1 'polypeptide(L)'
;MRTIQSPGKYIQGPDALSLLNSYIKPLGSRWLILVDAVMQSSQSQFSVGETDDLHFHIELFRGECSHQEIQRIVALTKSHDCDGIIGFWWRQGTGYR
;
A
#
# COMPACT_ATOMS: atom_id res chain seq x y z
N MET A 1 32.64 -6.60 9.33
CA MET A 1 31.89 -5.42 8.88
C MET A 1 30.63 -5.31 9.72
N ARG A 2 30.34 -4.15 10.32
CA ARG A 2 29.07 -3.88 11.02
C ARG A 2 28.27 -2.92 10.16
N THR A 3 27.04 -3.30 9.83
CA THR A 3 26.14 -2.53 8.96
C THR A 3 24.81 -2.34 9.67
N ILE A 4 24.22 -1.16 9.51
CA ILE A 4 22.87 -0.83 9.96
C ILE A 4 22.06 -0.47 8.71
N GLN A 5 20.84 -0.99 8.62
CA GLN A 5 19.87 -0.65 7.58
C GLN A 5 18.58 -0.19 8.25
N SER A 6 17.98 0.86 7.71
CA SER A 6 16.71 1.41 8.17
C SER A 6 15.87 1.78 6.95
N PRO A 7 14.53 1.85 7.10
CA PRO A 7 13.71 2.49 6.08
C PRO A 7 14.15 3.96 5.90
N GLY A 8 13.91 4.51 4.70
CA GLY A 8 14.16 5.93 4.44
C GLY A 8 13.30 6.86 5.31
N LYS A 9 12.11 6.39 5.71
CA LYS A 9 11.21 7.11 6.62
C LYS A 9 10.33 6.14 7.41
N TYR A 10 10.12 6.46 8.69
CA TYR A 10 9.16 5.78 9.56
C TYR A 10 8.23 6.85 10.15
N ILE A 11 6.92 6.66 10.03
CA ILE A 11 5.89 7.60 10.47
C ILE A 11 4.93 6.83 11.38
N GLN A 12 4.69 7.36 12.57
CA GLN A 12 3.79 6.78 13.56
C GLN A 12 3.05 7.90 14.28
N GLY A 13 1.77 7.71 14.53
CA GLY A 13 0.94 8.66 15.26
C GLY A 13 -0.55 8.35 15.08
N PRO A 14 -1.42 8.96 15.89
CA PRO A 14 -2.84 8.95 15.62
C PRO A 14 -3.09 9.57 14.24
N ASP A 15 -3.99 8.95 13.48
CA ASP A 15 -4.39 9.44 12.15
C ASP A 15 -3.24 9.61 11.15
N ALA A 16 -2.14 8.86 11.27
CA ALA A 16 -0.99 8.96 10.36
C ALA A 16 -1.34 8.76 8.87
N LEU A 17 -2.45 8.06 8.58
CA LEU A 17 -2.95 7.87 7.23
C LEU A 17 -3.42 9.18 6.57
N SER A 18 -3.89 10.17 7.33
CA SER A 18 -4.30 11.47 6.76
C SER A 18 -3.14 12.25 6.13
N LEU A 19 -1.90 11.94 6.54
CA LEU A 19 -0.69 12.53 5.97
C LEU A 19 -0.14 11.76 4.75
N LEU A 20 -0.71 10.61 4.40
CA LEU A 20 -0.19 9.72 3.36
C LEU A 20 0.08 10.46 2.04
N ASN A 21 -0.91 11.22 1.56
CA ASN A 21 -0.83 11.96 0.29
C ASN A 21 0.37 12.92 0.25
N SER A 22 0.65 13.61 1.36
CA SER A 22 1.77 14.57 1.43
C SER A 22 3.14 13.89 1.31
N TYR A 23 3.24 12.62 1.75
CA TYR A 23 4.49 11.87 1.73
C TYR A 23 4.73 11.13 0.42
N ILE A 24 3.68 10.67 -0.25
CA ILE A 24 3.81 9.92 -1.51
C ILE A 24 3.87 10.83 -2.73
N LYS A 25 3.26 12.02 -2.67
CA LYS A 25 3.28 13.00 -3.78
C LYS A 25 4.69 13.29 -4.36
N PRO A 26 5.76 13.50 -3.57
CA PRO A 26 7.09 13.69 -4.13
C PRO A 26 7.74 12.42 -4.69
N LEU A 27 7.14 11.24 -4.48
CA LEU A 27 7.67 9.95 -4.93
C LEU A 27 7.02 9.46 -6.23
N GLY A 28 5.81 9.93 -6.57
CA GLY A 28 5.05 9.50 -7.74
C GLY A 28 3.58 9.93 -7.66
N SER A 29 2.87 9.80 -8.78
CA SER A 29 1.46 10.19 -8.90
C SER A 29 0.52 8.99 -9.06
N ARG A 30 0.99 7.85 -9.56
CA ARG A 30 0.16 6.65 -9.77
C ARG A 30 0.61 5.51 -8.88
N TRP A 31 -0.30 4.99 -8.07
CA TRP A 31 0.02 4.01 -7.03
C TRP A 31 -0.87 2.78 -7.13
N LEU A 32 -0.26 1.59 -7.04
CA LEU A 32 -0.97 0.34 -6.84
C LEU A 32 -1.14 0.10 -5.33
N ILE A 33 -2.37 0.09 -4.82
CA ILE A 33 -2.68 -0.26 -3.43
C ILE A 33 -3.04 -1.75 -3.36
N LEU A 34 -2.21 -2.53 -2.68
CA LEU A 34 -2.50 -3.93 -2.37
C LEU A 34 -3.23 -4.02 -1.03
N VAL A 35 -4.45 -4.54 -1.05
CA VAL A 35 -5.30 -4.73 0.14
C VAL A 35 -5.56 -6.21 0.40
N ASP A 36 -5.67 -6.59 1.67
CA ASP A 36 -6.17 -7.91 2.04
C ASP A 36 -7.69 -8.01 1.97
N ALA A 37 -8.22 -9.23 1.84
CA ALA A 37 -9.65 -9.52 1.78
C ALA A 37 -10.41 -8.98 2.99
N VAL A 38 -9.80 -9.01 4.18
CA VAL A 38 -10.39 -8.46 5.42
C VAL A 38 -10.57 -6.95 5.33
N MET A 39 -9.70 -6.25 4.60
CA MET A 39 -9.75 -4.79 4.42
C MET A 39 -10.45 -4.36 3.14
N GLN A 40 -10.93 -5.28 2.31
CA GLN A 40 -11.63 -4.95 1.07
C GLN A 40 -12.88 -4.09 1.34
N SER A 41 -13.55 -4.29 2.47
CA SER A 41 -14.70 -3.47 2.90
C SER A 41 -14.31 -2.07 3.39
N SER A 42 -13.02 -1.81 3.62
CA SER A 42 -12.48 -0.53 4.09
C SER A 42 -11.88 0.33 2.97
N GLN A 43 -12.15 -0.01 1.70
CA GLN A 43 -11.70 0.76 0.52
C GLN A 43 -12.07 2.25 0.59
N SER A 44 -13.19 2.59 1.24
CA SER A 44 -13.63 3.97 1.42
C SER A 44 -12.64 4.85 2.19
N GLN A 45 -11.72 4.27 2.97
CA GLN A 45 -10.65 5.02 3.64
C GLN A 45 -9.61 5.60 2.66
N PHE A 46 -9.50 5.02 1.45
CA PHE A 46 -8.60 5.51 0.40
C PHE A 46 -9.30 6.38 -0.63
N SER A 47 -10.61 6.17 -0.84
CA SER A 47 -11.41 7.03 -1.75
C SER A 47 -11.44 8.49 -1.31
N VAL A 48 -11.21 8.77 -0.02
CA VAL A 48 -11.10 10.14 0.54
C VAL A 48 -9.77 10.82 0.14
N GLY A 49 -8.81 10.07 -0.41
CA GLY A 49 -7.47 10.55 -0.74
C GLY A 49 -7.20 10.78 -2.24
N GLU A 50 -8.12 10.44 -3.16
CA GLU A 50 -7.95 10.80 -4.57
C GLU A 50 -8.00 12.32 -4.72
N THR A 51 -6.89 12.89 -5.19
CA THR A 51 -6.81 14.30 -5.61
C THR A 51 -6.52 14.31 -7.10
N ASP A 52 -6.72 15.44 -7.77
CA ASP A 52 -6.42 15.57 -9.21
C ASP A 52 -4.96 15.18 -9.58
N ASP A 53 -4.05 15.15 -8.59
CA ASP A 53 -2.63 14.83 -8.76
C ASP A 53 -2.24 13.38 -8.37
N LEU A 54 -3.14 12.61 -7.72
CA LEU A 54 -2.83 11.28 -7.18
C LEU A 54 -3.89 10.27 -7.62
N HIS A 55 -3.44 9.21 -8.30
CA HIS A 55 -4.28 8.12 -8.78
C HIS A 55 -3.95 6.82 -8.05
N PHE A 56 -4.99 6.11 -7.62
CA PHE A 56 -4.85 4.85 -6.91
C PHE A 56 -5.54 3.72 -7.67
N HIS A 57 -4.81 2.63 -7.90
CA HIS A 57 -5.39 1.38 -8.39
C HIS A 57 -5.43 0.39 -7.23
N ILE A 58 -6.63 0.00 -6.78
CA ILE A 58 -6.79 -0.92 -5.66
C ILE A 58 -6.86 -2.34 -6.19
N GLU A 59 -5.98 -3.21 -5.70
CA GLU A 59 -5.91 -4.62 -6.06
C GLU A 59 -5.95 -5.51 -4.82
N LEU A 60 -6.72 -6.60 -4.91
CA LEU A 60 -6.83 -7.57 -3.83
C LEU A 60 -5.61 -8.51 -3.83
N PHE A 61 -4.96 -8.65 -2.68
CA PHE A 61 -3.94 -9.66 -2.45
C PHE A 61 -4.58 -11.03 -2.20
N ARG A 62 -4.14 -12.06 -2.93
CA ARG A 62 -4.75 -13.40 -2.88
C ARG A 62 -4.31 -14.27 -1.70
N GLY A 63 -3.79 -13.65 -0.63
CA GLY A 63 -3.50 -14.30 0.65
C GLY A 63 -2.16 -15.02 0.74
N GLU A 64 -1.51 -15.37 -0.38
CA GLU A 64 -0.19 -16.03 -0.36
C GLU A 64 0.89 -15.25 -1.10
N CYS A 65 2.04 -15.07 -0.44
CA CYS A 65 3.23 -14.48 -1.03
C CYS A 65 3.96 -15.51 -1.91
N SER A 66 3.36 -15.83 -3.06
CA SER A 66 3.89 -16.78 -4.03
C SER A 66 4.54 -16.07 -5.22
N HIS A 67 5.43 -16.77 -5.95
CA HIS A 67 6.01 -16.24 -7.18
C HIS A 67 4.94 -15.87 -8.22
N GLN A 68 3.88 -16.68 -8.33
CA GLN A 68 2.77 -16.40 -9.23
C GLN A 68 2.07 -15.09 -8.87
N GLU A 69 1.84 -14.86 -7.57
CA GLU A 69 1.19 -13.65 -7.09
C GLU A 69 2.07 -12.41 -7.28
N ILE A 70 3.37 -12.52 -7.01
CA ILE A 70 4.33 -11.43 -7.27
C ILE A 70 4.33 -11.07 -8.76
N GLN A 71 4.39 -12.05 -9.66
CA GLN A 71 4.39 -11.78 -11.10
C GLN A 71 3.09 -11.12 -11.57
N ARG A 72 1.94 -11.53 -11.01
CA ARG A 72 0.65 -10.91 -11.27
C ARG A 72 0.62 -9.44 -10.84
N ILE A 73 1.10 -9.15 -9.63
CA ILE A 73 1.18 -7.78 -9.09
C ILE A 73 2.10 -6.93 -9.96
N VAL A 74 3.28 -7.42 -10.31
CA VAL A 74 4.24 -6.71 -11.18
C VAL A 74 3.63 -6.40 -12.55
N ALA A 75 2.88 -7.34 -13.13
CA ALA A 75 2.18 -7.12 -14.41
C ALA A 75 1.13 -5.99 -14.28
N LEU A 76 0.37 -5.97 -13.19
CA LEU A 76 -0.62 -4.92 -12.92
C LEU A 76 0.03 -3.55 -12.70
N THR A 77 1.12 -3.48 -11.93
CA THR A 77 1.87 -2.23 -11.74
C THR A 77 2.31 -1.65 -13.09
N LYS A 78 2.77 -2.50 -14.02
CA LYS A 78 3.18 -2.07 -15.36
C LYS A 78 2.01 -1.70 -16.26
N SER A 79 0.89 -2.43 -16.21
CA SER A 79 -0.27 -2.12 -17.06
C SER A 79 -0.96 -0.83 -16.67
N HIS A 80 -0.91 -0.47 -15.39
CA HIS A 80 -1.47 0.78 -14.84
C HIS A 80 -0.44 1.91 -14.74
N ASP A 81 0.77 1.71 -15.28
CA ASP A 81 1.87 2.68 -15.28
C ASP A 81 2.15 3.27 -13.89
N CYS A 82 2.04 2.44 -12.84
CA CYS A 82 2.20 2.88 -11.47
C CYS A 82 3.68 3.15 -11.14
N ASP A 83 3.93 4.25 -10.45
CA ASP A 83 5.24 4.69 -9.97
C ASP A 83 5.69 3.90 -8.72
N GLY A 84 4.73 3.30 -8.01
CA GLY A 84 5.01 2.51 -6.83
C GLY A 84 3.85 1.67 -6.33
N ILE A 85 4.11 0.93 -5.25
CA ILE A 85 3.17 0.01 -4.62
C ILE A 85 3.01 0.38 -3.14
N ILE A 86 1.77 0.45 -2.68
CA ILE A 86 1.40 0.67 -1.28
C ILE A 86 0.79 -0.64 -0.76
N GLY A 87 1.46 -1.28 0.20
CA GLY A 87 0.91 -2.43 0.90
C GLY A 87 0.05 -1.98 2.08
N PHE A 88 -1.22 -2.37 2.09
CA PHE A 88 -2.13 -2.07 3.19
C PHE A 88 -2.72 -3.35 3.76
N TRP A 89 -2.42 -3.61 5.02
CA TRP A 89 -2.81 -4.84 5.70
C TRP A 89 -3.32 -4.58 7.11
N TRP A 90 -4.37 -5.29 7.51
CA TRP A 90 -4.89 -5.22 8.86
C TRP A 90 -4.17 -6.22 9.75
N ARG A 91 -3.28 -5.75 10.64
CA ARG A 91 -2.82 -6.61 11.74
C ARG A 91 -3.98 -6.95 12.65
N GLN A 92 -4.53 -8.16 12.47
CA GLN A 92 -5.20 -8.88 13.56
C GLN A 92 -4.27 -8.81 14.76
N GLY A 93 -4.69 -8.06 15.77
CA GLY A 93 -4.10 -8.16 17.09
C GLY A 93 -4.15 -9.63 17.49
N THR A 94 -3.08 -10.11 18.09
CA THR A 94 -3.04 -11.36 18.85
C THR A 94 -4.13 -11.32 19.93
N GLY A 95 -5.35 -11.71 19.55
CA GLY A 95 -6.39 -12.18 20.44
C GLY A 95 -6.30 -13.70 20.42
N TYR A 96 -5.74 -14.25 21.48
CA TYR A 96 -5.90 -15.66 21.85
C TYR A 96 -7.36 -16.10 21.58
N ARG A 97 -7.52 -17.19 20.84
CA ARG A 97 -8.50 -18.22 21.19
C ARG A 97 -7.73 -19.37 21.81
#